data_AF-A0AAT9L827-F1
#
_entry.id   AF-A0AAT9L827-F1
#
_cell.length_a   1.000
_cell.length_b   1.000
_cell.length_c   1.000
_cell.angle_alpha   90.00
_cell.angle_beta   90.00
_cell.angle_gamma   90.00
#
_symmetry.space_group_name_H-M   'P 1'
#
loop_
_entity.id
_entity.type
_entity.pdbx_description
1 polymer ?
#
loop_
_entity_poly.entity_id
_entity_poly.type
_entity_poly.pdbx_seq_one_letter_code
_entity_poly.pdbx_strand_id
1 'polypeptide(L)' 'MSLPNMTLPNMPVPSVSLPSLLAVHAHPDDESLFSGGVLAQHAAAGARTAVVTTMWWKGATGSPP' A
#
# COMPACT_ATOMS: atom_id res chain seq x y z
N MET A 1 -25.36 -37.80 -27.92
CA MET A 1 -25.31 -36.41 -28.45
C MET A 1 -24.69 -35.51 -27.39
N SER A 2 -23.42 -35.12 -27.55
CA SER A 2 -22.76 -34.16 -26.65
C SER A 2 -23.06 -32.74 -27.14
N LEU A 3 -23.49 -31.84 -26.26
CA LEU A 3 -23.69 -30.43 -26.60
C LEU A 3 -22.32 -29.79 -26.94
N PRO A 4 -22.20 -29.00 -28.02
CA PRO A 4 -20.95 -28.32 -28.34
C PRO A 4 -20.63 -27.26 -27.27
N ASN A 5 -19.40 -27.31 -26.77
CA ASN A 5 -18.84 -26.37 -25.80
C ASN A 5 -18.88 -24.93 -26.34
N MET A 6 -19.92 -24.18 -25.99
CA MET A 6 -20.09 -22.77 -26.35
C MET A 6 -19.31 -21.92 -25.34
N THR A 7 -17.99 -21.84 -25.51
CA THR A 7 -17.12 -20.93 -24.75
C THR A 7 -17.61 -19.50 -24.96
N LEU A 8 -18.06 -18.85 -23.88
CA LEU A 8 -18.34 -17.42 -23.88
C LEU A 8 -17.11 -16.66 -24.43
N PRO A 9 -17.31 -15.62 -25.26
CA PRO A 9 -16.21 -14.78 -25.72
C PRO A 9 -15.48 -14.20 -24.51
N ASN A 10 -14.14 -14.20 -24.54
CA ASN A 10 -13.27 -13.64 -23.51
C ASN A 10 -13.53 -12.14 -23.36
N MET A 11 -14.54 -11.78 -22.58
CA MET A 11 -14.78 -10.40 -22.19
C MET A 11 -13.69 -10.01 -21.18
N PRO A 12 -13.08 -8.82 -21.33
CA PRO A 12 -12.17 -8.32 -20.32
C PRO A 12 -12.91 -8.18 -19.00
N VAL A 13 -12.58 -9.02 -18.02
CA VAL A 13 -13.01 -8.79 -16.64
C VAL A 13 -12.39 -7.47 -16.19
N PRO A 14 -13.17 -6.50 -15.68
CA PRO A 14 -12.59 -5.29 -15.13
C PRO A 14 -11.72 -5.70 -13.94
N SER A 15 -10.41 -5.62 -14.13
CA SER A 15 -9.45 -5.82 -13.05
C SER A 15 -9.56 -4.60 -12.16
N VAL A 16 -10.21 -4.74 -11.01
CA VAL A 16 -10.31 -3.66 -10.03
C VAL A 16 -8.90 -3.38 -9.52
N SER A 17 -8.29 -2.29 -10.00
CA SER A 17 -7.00 -1.84 -9.50
C SER A 17 -7.23 -1.19 -8.14
N LEU A 18 -6.72 -1.80 -7.08
CA LEU A 18 -6.71 -1.18 -5.76
C LEU A 18 -5.76 0.04 -5.77
N PRO A 19 -6.11 1.14 -5.07
CA PRO A 19 -5.25 2.29 -4.98
C PRO A 19 -3.91 1.95 -4.30
N SER A 20 -2.90 2.77 -4.53
CA SER A 20 -1.61 2.70 -3.82
C SER A 20 -1.33 4.02 -3.14
N LEU A 21 -0.84 3.98 -1.90
CA LEU A 21 -0.64 5.17 -1.06
C LEU A 21 0.81 5.24 -0.56
N LEU A 22 1.46 6.37 -0.81
CA LEU A 22 2.80 6.69 -0.31
C LEU A 22 2.71 7.91 0.61
N ALA A 23 3.08 7.74 1.88
CA ALA A 23 3.18 8.84 2.84
C ALA A 23 4.63 9.28 3.00
N VAL A 24 4.93 10.56 2.77
CA VAL A 24 6.28 11.12 2.89
C VAL A 24 6.31 12.07 4.08
N HIS A 25 7.16 11.77 5.07
CA HIS A 25 7.24 12.48 6.33
C HIS A 25 8.65 12.94 6.65
N ALA A 26 8.75 13.96 7.50
CA ALA A 26 10.02 14.53 7.91
C ALA A 26 10.72 13.62 8.91
N HIS A 27 10.11 13.40 10.06
CA HIS A 27 10.70 12.68 11.17
C HIS A 27 10.15 11.26 11.27
N PRO A 28 10.89 10.34 11.93
CA PRO A 28 10.27 9.12 12.42
C PRO A 28 9.07 9.50 13.32
N ASP A 29 7.99 8.71 13.26
CA ASP A 29 6.74 8.83 14.02
C ASP A 29 5.69 9.82 13.47
N ASP A 30 6.06 10.74 12.57
CA ASP A 30 5.12 11.66 11.91
C ASP A 30 4.03 10.89 11.13
N GLU A 31 4.35 9.72 10.59
CA GLU A 31 3.39 8.91 9.84
C GLU A 31 2.23 8.42 10.69
N SER A 32 2.48 8.09 11.95
CA SER A 32 1.49 7.59 12.88
C SER A 32 0.62 8.73 13.41
N LEU A 33 1.23 9.92 13.63
CA LEU A 33 0.55 11.10 14.15
C LEU A 33 -0.40 11.74 13.13
N PHE A 34 0.03 11.85 11.88
CA PHE A 34 -0.72 12.61 10.86
C PHE A 34 -1.48 11.75 9.87
N SER A 35 -0.99 10.52 9.59
CA SER A 35 -1.52 9.68 8.50
C SER A 35 -1.85 8.25 8.90
N GLY A 36 -1.65 7.86 10.16
CA GLY A 36 -1.73 6.46 10.60
C GLY A 36 -3.09 5.83 10.33
N GLY A 37 -4.17 6.57 10.59
CA GLY A 37 -5.54 6.11 10.31
C GLY A 37 -5.81 5.89 8.82
N VAL A 38 -5.32 6.79 7.96
CA VAL A 38 -5.51 6.68 6.50
C VAL A 38 -4.71 5.50 5.94
N LEU A 39 -3.46 5.33 6.38
CA LEU A 39 -2.61 4.20 6.01
C LEU A 39 -3.23 2.88 6.45
N ALA A 40 -3.73 2.79 7.69
CA ALA A 40 -4.38 1.60 8.22
C ALA A 40 -5.65 1.25 7.44
N GLN A 41 -6.48 2.25 7.11
CA GLN A 41 -7.69 2.04 6.33
C GLN A 41 -7.39 1.50 4.93
N HIS A 42 -6.38 2.04 4.25
CA HIS A 42 -5.97 1.59 2.93
C HIS A 42 -5.38 0.17 2.99
N ALA A 43 -4.51 -0.10 3.96
CA ALA A 43 -3.95 -1.44 4.17
C ALA A 43 -5.06 -2.47 4.42
N ALA A 44 -6.05 -2.15 5.25
CA ALA A 44 -7.20 -3.02 5.52
C ALA A 44 -8.08 -3.27 4.29
N ALA A 45 -8.16 -2.30 3.37
CA ALA A 45 -8.84 -2.44 2.09
C ALA A 45 -8.03 -3.24 1.03
N GLY A 46 -6.82 -3.71 1.37
CA GLY A 46 -5.94 -4.45 0.48
C GLY A 46 -5.11 -3.58 -0.47
N ALA A 47 -5.14 -2.26 -0.29
CA ALA A 47 -4.30 -1.33 -1.04
C ALA A 47 -2.82 -1.45 -0.61
N ARG A 48 -1.91 -1.15 -1.54
CA ARG A 48 -0.48 -1.09 -1.23
C ARG A 48 -0.18 0.21 -0.51
N THR A 49 0.50 0.14 0.63
CA THR A 49 0.90 1.30 1.42
C THR A 49 2.41 1.32 1.66
N ALA A 50 3.00 2.50 1.65
CA ALA A 50 4.41 2.71 1.96
C ALA A 50 4.61 4.06 2.69
N VAL A 51 5.64 4.12 3.53
CA VAL A 51 6.06 5.33 4.24
C VAL A 51 7.52 5.64 3.89
N VAL A 52 7.81 6.90 3.62
CA VAL A 52 9.16 7.41 3.43
C VAL A 52 9.43 8.46 4.49
N THR A 53 10.47 8.24 5.28
CA THR A 53 10.95 9.19 6.28
C THR A 53 12.21 9.86 5.73
N THR A 54 12.19 11.19 5.64
CA THR A 54 13.25 11.97 4.97
C THR A 54 14.38 12.38 5.89
N MET A 55 14.14 12.40 7.21
CA MET A 55 15.15 12.70 8.22
C MET A 55 15.32 11.52 9.18
N TRP A 56 16.56 11.23 9.52
CA TRP A 56 16.89 10.28 10.56
C TRP A 56 17.27 11.03 11.84
N TRP A 57 16.91 10.49 13.00
CA TRP A 57 17.31 11.05 14.29
C TRP A 57 18.69 10.52 14.71
N LYS A 58 19.69 11.39 14.77
CA LYS A 58 21.03 11.11 15.33
C LYS A 58 21.05 11.25 16.85
N GLY A 59 20.16 10.57 17.56
CA GLY A 59 20.17 10.58 19.03
C GLY A 59 19.78 9.25 19.67
N ALA A 60 19.63 8.19 18.87
CA ALA A 60 19.77 6.85 19.41
C ALA A 60 21.26 6.66 19.74
N THR A 61 21.64 6.85 21.01
CA THR A 61 22.98 6.57 21.51
C THR A 61 23.25 5.07 21.43
N GLY A 62 23.68 4.65 20.25
CA GLY A 62 24.28 3.36 19.96
C GLY A 62 25.16 3.60 18.75
N SER A 63 26.44 3.88 19.02
CA SER A 63 27.51 4.16 18.06
C SER A 63 27.34 3.48 16.69
N PRO A 64 27.52 4.17 15.56
CA PRO A 64 27.83 3.48 14.31
C PRO A 64 29.29 2.96 14.33
N PRO A 65 29.63 1.90 13.58
CA PRO A 65 31.03 1.55 13.27
C PRO A 65 31.69 2.58 12.35
#